data_AF-A0A9W5ITQ9-F1
#
_entry.id   AF-A0A9W5ITQ9-F1
#
_cell.length_a   1.000
_cell.length_b   1.000
_cell.length_c   1.000
_cell.angle_alpha   90.00
_cell.angle_beta   90.00
_cell.angle_gamma   90.00
#
_symmetry.space_group_name_H-M   'P 1'
#
loop_
_entity.id
_entity.type
_entity.pdbx_description
1 polymer ?
#
loop_
_entity_poly.entity_id
_entity_poly.type
_entity_poly.pdbx_seq_one_letter_code
_entity_poly.pdbx_strand_id
1 'polypeptide(L)'
;MEYYSILHSCFKLRIISHQDNHTLISNNERKIMQKRIDEIQSKYREWCELLPQLEADIARWKHAASLMQDMDDFYTNEYQACHQAIEEGADVDLRTQGEYSIMSEDALWNALGEFHQLAWEHLRSSVNALDRYQG
;
A
#
# COMPACT_ATOMS: atom_id res chain seq x y z
N MET A 1 -10.43 -7.14 -16.88
CA MET A 1 -10.39 -5.96 -16.00
C MET A 1 -11.82 -5.45 -15.80
N GLU A 2 -12.65 -6.18 -15.03
CA GLU A 2 -14.05 -5.80 -14.76
C GLU A 2 -14.53 -6.32 -13.39
N TYR A 3 -13.76 -6.06 -12.32
CA TYR A 3 -14.23 -6.37 -10.95
C TYR A 3 -14.38 -5.13 -10.04
N TYR A 4 -13.83 -3.98 -10.43
CA TYR A 4 -13.90 -2.75 -9.63
C TYR A 4 -15.19 -1.93 -9.82
N SER A 5 -16.01 -2.26 -10.82
CA SER A 5 -17.23 -1.47 -11.11
C SER A 5 -18.44 -1.84 -10.23
N ILE A 6 -18.35 -2.88 -9.39
CA ILE A 6 -19.48 -3.34 -8.57
C ILE A 6 -19.44 -2.74 -7.15
N LEU A 7 -18.27 -2.34 -6.64
CA LEU A 7 -18.15 -1.82 -5.26
C LEU A 7 -18.68 -0.38 -5.08
N HIS A 8 -18.84 0.39 -6.16
CA HIS A 8 -19.44 1.73 -6.08
C HIS A 8 -20.99 1.71 -6.13
N SER A 9 -21.64 0.57 -6.37
CA SER A 9 -23.09 0.54 -6.64
C SER A 9 -23.98 0.21 -5.42
N CYS A 10 -23.44 -0.02 -4.23
CA CYS A 10 -24.26 -0.38 -3.07
C CYS A 10 -24.80 0.82 -2.26
N PHE A 11 -24.46 2.07 -2.62
CA PHE A 11 -24.66 3.22 -1.73
C PHE A 11 -25.99 4.01 -1.91
N LYS A 12 -27.11 3.30 -2.12
CA LYS A 12 -28.43 3.94 -2.05
C LYS A 12 -29.50 3.03 -1.46
N LEU A 13 -29.23 2.48 -0.26
CA LEU A 13 -30.28 1.88 0.55
C LEU A 13 -31.12 2.99 1.20
N ARG A 14 -32.20 3.31 0.47
CA ARG A 14 -33.38 4.05 0.91
C ARG A 14 -33.91 3.43 2.21
N ILE A 15 -33.92 4.20 3.30
CA ILE A 15 -34.58 3.79 4.55
C ILE A 15 -36.07 3.65 4.24
N ILE A 16 -36.56 2.41 4.19
CA ILE A 16 -37.99 2.10 4.25
C ILE A 16 -38.35 2.08 5.74
N SER A 17 -39.21 3.00 6.18
CA SER A 17 -39.81 2.92 7.50
C SER A 17 -40.81 1.76 7.52
N HIS A 18 -40.41 0.61 8.06
CA HIS A 18 -41.33 -0.39 8.56
C HIS A 18 -41.47 -0.16 10.06
N GLN A 19 -42.55 0.51 10.46
CA GLN A 19 -43.04 0.43 11.82
C GLN A 19 -43.70 -0.93 11.97
N ASP A 20 -43.20 -1.79 12.84
CA ASP A 20 -44.04 -2.76 13.55
C ASP A 20 -43.37 -3.23 14.86
N ASN A 21 -44.13 -3.07 15.95
CA ASN A 21 -44.00 -3.66 17.30
C ASN A 21 -42.68 -3.43 18.08
N HIS A 22 -42.54 -2.23 18.64
CA HIS A 22 -41.43 -1.88 19.55
C HIS A 22 -41.76 -2.18 21.02
N THR A 23 -40.95 -3.02 21.66
CA THR A 23 -40.56 -2.83 23.06
C THR A 23 -40.16 -1.36 23.23
N LEU A 24 -40.77 -0.63 24.17
CA LEU A 24 -40.50 0.80 24.40
C LEU A 24 -39.05 0.98 24.87
N ILE A 25 -38.12 1.18 23.93
CA ILE A 25 -36.73 1.54 24.22
C ILE A 25 -36.75 2.90 24.93
N SER A 26 -36.16 2.97 26.11
CA SER A 26 -36.13 4.21 26.89
C SER A 26 -35.37 5.32 26.16
N ASN A 27 -35.68 6.58 26.47
CA ASN A 27 -34.95 7.73 25.92
C ASN A 27 -33.44 7.66 26.16
N ASN A 28 -33.01 7.05 27.27
CA ASN A 28 -31.61 6.89 27.60
C ASN A 28 -30.92 5.85 26.69
N GLU A 29 -31.57 4.71 26.48
CA GLU A 29 -31.07 3.65 25.58
C GLU A 29 -30.98 4.14 24.13
N ARG A 30 -31.96 4.92 23.66
CA ARG A 30 -31.89 5.55 22.32
C ARG A 30 -30.69 6.48 22.16
N LYS A 31 -30.36 7.28 23.18
CA LYS A 31 -29.19 8.17 23.15
C LYS A 31 -27.88 7.41 23.14
N ILE A 32 -27.76 6.35 23.94
CA ILE A 32 -26.56 5.49 23.96
C ILE A 32 -26.37 4.82 22.59
N MET A 33 -27.46 4.31 22.00
CA MET A 33 -27.44 3.70 20.68
C MET A 33 -27.02 4.70 19.60
N GLN A 34 -27.62 5.90 19.58
CA GLN A 34 -27.28 6.93 18.61
C GLN A 34 -25.81 7.33 18.70
N LYS A 35 -25.28 7.53 19.91
CA LYS A 35 -23.86 7.85 20.12
C LYS A 35 -22.96 6.78 19.50
N ARG A 36 -23.28 5.50 19.72
CA ARG A 36 -22.49 4.40 19.15
C ARG A 36 -22.56 4.36 17.62
N ILE A 37 -23.73 4.63 17.05
CA ILE A 37 -23.91 4.72 15.60
C ILE A 37 -23.05 5.86 15.04
N ASP A 38 -23.08 7.04 15.66
CA ASP A 38 -22.31 8.20 15.21
C ASP A 38 -20.80 7.93 15.27
N GLU A 39 -20.33 7.26 16.31
CA GLU A 39 -18.93 6.83 16.44
C GLU A 39 -18.49 5.92 15.28
N ILE A 40 -19.28 4.90 14.94
CA ILE A 40 -18.97 3.98 13.85
C ILE A 40 -19.10 4.66 12.49
N GLN A 41 -20.12 5.51 12.31
CA GLN A 41 -20.30 6.29 11.09
C GLN A 41 -19.11 7.22 10.83
N SER A 42 -18.52 7.77 11.89
CA SER A 42 -17.30 8.59 11.76
C SER A 42 -16.10 7.77 11.28
N LYS A 43 -15.89 6.58 11.84
CA LYS A 43 -14.82 5.66 11.39
C LYS A 43 -15.04 5.21 9.95
N TYR A 44 -16.28 4.99 9.55
CA TYR A 44 -16.59 4.62 8.17
C TYR A 44 -16.27 5.74 7.18
N ARG A 45 -16.51 7.01 7.55
CA ARG A 45 -16.09 8.16 6.73
C ARG A 45 -14.58 8.22 6.57
N GLU A 46 -13.84 8.06 7.66
CA GLU A 46 -12.37 7.98 7.64
C GLU A 46 -11.88 6.85 6.73
N TRP A 47 -12.51 5.68 6.80
CA TRP A 47 -12.23 4.57 5.89
C TRP A 47 -12.48 4.93 4.42
N CYS A 48 -13.60 5.59 4.10
CA CYS A 48 -13.90 6.01 2.73
C CYS A 48 -12.86 6.99 2.17
N GLU A 49 -12.28 7.84 3.01
CA GLU A 49 -11.21 8.77 2.62
C GLU A 49 -9.86 8.06 2.47
N LEU A 50 -9.59 7.04 3.29
CA LEU A 50 -8.34 6.29 3.29
C LEU A 50 -8.25 5.27 2.14
N LEU A 51 -9.36 4.61 1.79
CA LEU A 51 -9.39 3.55 0.77
C LEU A 51 -8.72 3.93 -0.57
N PRO A 52 -9.04 5.05 -1.23
CA PRO A 52 -8.38 5.39 -2.51
C PRO A 52 -6.88 5.64 -2.36
N GLN A 53 -6.41 6.09 -1.19
CA GLN A 53 -4.98 6.26 -0.91
C GLN A 53 -4.31 4.90 -0.82
N LEU A 54 -4.88 3.94 -0.10
CA LEU A 54 -4.36 2.57 -0.04
C LEU A 54 -4.28 1.91 -1.41
N GLU A 55 -5.29 2.11 -2.27
CA GLU A 55 -5.26 1.62 -3.65
C GLU A 55 -4.12 2.25 -4.46
N ALA A 56 -3.91 3.57 -4.31
CA ALA A 56 -2.79 4.25 -4.93
C ALA A 56 -1.44 3.79 -4.37
N ASP A 57 -1.35 3.47 -3.08
CA ASP A 57 -0.14 2.98 -2.42
C ASP A 57 0.25 1.60 -2.97
N ILE A 58 -0.74 0.72 -3.21
CA ILE A 58 -0.51 -0.57 -3.87
C ILE A 58 0.04 -0.36 -5.29
N ALA A 59 -0.45 0.63 -6.03
CA ALA A 59 0.07 0.92 -7.37
C ALA A 59 1.53 1.43 -7.30
N ARG A 60 1.84 2.33 -6.38
CA ARG A 60 3.21 2.82 -6.15
C ARG A 60 4.15 1.71 -5.70
N TRP A 61 3.68 0.80 -4.85
CA TRP A 61 4.42 -0.38 -4.41
C TRP A 61 4.82 -1.26 -5.59
N LYS A 62 3.88 -1.56 -6.50
CA LYS A 62 4.16 -2.35 -7.71
C LYS A 62 5.20 -1.69 -8.60
N HIS A 63 5.13 -0.37 -8.74
CA HIS A 63 6.13 0.37 -9.52
C HIS A 63 7.51 0.30 -8.86
N ALA A 64 7.61 0.52 -7.55
CA ALA A 64 8.86 0.38 -6.80
C ALA A 64 9.45 -1.03 -6.94
N ALA A 65 8.62 -2.07 -6.82
CA ALA A 65 9.06 -3.46 -7.01
C ALA A 65 9.62 -3.71 -8.42
N SER A 66 9.01 -3.12 -9.45
CA SER A 66 9.52 -3.20 -10.84
C SER A 66 10.89 -2.53 -10.98
N LEU A 67 11.06 -1.34 -10.42
CA LEU A 67 12.36 -0.64 -10.46
C LEU A 67 13.46 -1.45 -9.76
N MET A 68 13.13 -2.07 -8.62
CA MET A 68 14.06 -2.92 -7.88
C MET A 68 14.43 -4.17 -8.64
N GLN A 69 13.48 -4.75 -9.38
CA GLN A 69 13.76 -5.88 -10.27
C GLN A 69 14.72 -5.47 -11.39
N ASP A 70 14.49 -4.34 -12.06
CA ASP A 70 15.38 -3.86 -13.11
C ASP A 70 16.80 -3.59 -12.59
N MET A 71 16.91 -3.03 -11.37
CA MET A 71 18.20 -2.78 -10.71
C MET A 71 18.90 -4.06 -10.25
N ASP A 72 18.15 -5.06 -9.77
CA ASP A 72 18.68 -6.38 -9.40
C ASP A 72 19.17 -7.16 -10.63
N ASP A 73 18.43 -7.08 -11.75
CA ASP A 73 18.80 -7.68 -13.01
C ASP A 73 20.11 -7.08 -13.54
N PHE A 74 20.26 -5.75 -13.50
CA PHE A 74 21.53 -5.09 -13.82
C PHE A 74 22.65 -5.52 -12.88
N TYR A 75 22.41 -5.50 -11.57
CA TYR A 75 23.40 -5.86 -10.56
C TYR A 75 23.91 -7.31 -10.75
N THR A 76 23.00 -8.22 -11.06
CA THR A 76 23.29 -9.65 -11.20
C THR A 76 24.00 -9.98 -12.51
N ASN A 77 23.59 -9.34 -13.63
CA ASN A 77 23.98 -9.79 -14.96
C ASN A 77 25.00 -8.88 -15.66
N GLU A 78 25.03 -7.57 -15.34
CA GLU A 78 25.75 -6.57 -16.14
C GLU A 78 26.82 -5.81 -15.34
N TYR A 79 26.59 -5.61 -14.03
CA TYR A 79 27.43 -4.79 -13.16
C TYR A 79 28.92 -5.11 -13.25
N GLN A 80 29.30 -6.39 -13.15
CA GLN A 80 30.71 -6.81 -13.16
C GLN A 80 31.42 -6.46 -14.47
N ALA A 81 30.73 -6.64 -15.61
CA ALA A 81 31.29 -6.30 -16.91
C ALA A 81 31.49 -4.78 -17.06
N CYS A 82 30.51 -3.99 -16.61
CA CYS A 82 30.62 -2.53 -16.59
C CYS A 82 31.76 -2.07 -15.66
N HIS A 83 31.85 -2.64 -14.46
CA HIS A 83 32.90 -2.33 -13.48
C HIS A 83 34.29 -2.60 -14.06
N GLN A 84 34.50 -3.78 -14.63
CA GLN A 84 35.76 -4.15 -15.27
C GLN A 84 36.11 -3.19 -16.42
N ALA A 85 35.16 -2.87 -17.29
CA ALA A 85 35.41 -1.95 -18.40
C ALA A 85 35.84 -0.55 -17.93
N ILE A 86 35.26 -0.08 -16.82
CA ILE A 86 35.64 1.20 -16.19
C ILE A 86 37.05 1.10 -15.60
N GLU A 87 37.38 0.01 -14.91
CA GLU A 87 38.75 -0.23 -14.40
C GLU A 87 39.79 -0.31 -15.53
N GLU A 88 39.40 -0.85 -16.69
CA GLU A 88 40.22 -0.91 -17.91
C GLU A 88 40.32 0.43 -18.66
N GLY A 89 39.61 1.47 -18.20
CA GLY A 89 39.72 2.84 -18.70
C GLY A 89 38.62 3.29 -19.66
N ALA A 90 37.44 2.65 -19.63
CA ALA A 90 36.28 3.15 -20.36
C ALA A 90 35.89 4.56 -19.91
N ASP A 91 35.73 5.48 -20.87
CA ASP A 91 35.34 6.87 -20.61
C ASP A 91 33.82 6.97 -20.45
N VAL A 92 33.35 6.88 -19.20
CA VAL A 92 31.94 7.00 -18.82
C VAL A 92 31.75 8.11 -17.80
N ASP A 93 30.63 8.84 -17.89
CA ASP A 93 30.27 9.85 -16.89
C ASP A 93 29.49 9.21 -15.74
N LEU A 94 30.08 9.21 -14.54
CA LEU A 94 29.47 8.67 -13.33
C LEU A 94 28.88 9.78 -12.42
N ARG A 95 28.80 11.03 -12.89
CA ARG A 95 28.20 12.13 -12.12
C ARG A 95 26.70 11.92 -11.96
N THR A 96 26.23 12.19 -10.75
CA THR A 96 24.84 12.04 -10.32
C THR A 96 24.23 13.38 -9.93
N GLN A 97 22.92 13.41 -9.69
CA GLN A 97 22.20 14.63 -9.27
C GLN A 97 22.28 14.88 -7.75
N GLY A 98 22.99 14.03 -7.02
CA GLY A 98 23.16 14.10 -5.55
C GLY A 98 23.09 12.72 -4.88
N GLU A 99 22.55 11.72 -5.57
CA GLU A 99 22.57 10.31 -5.20
C GLU A 99 23.94 9.65 -5.42
N TYR A 100 24.16 8.47 -4.85
CA TYR A 100 25.34 7.67 -5.17
C TYR A 100 25.26 7.13 -6.60
N SER A 101 26.39 7.08 -7.29
CA SER A 101 26.47 6.39 -8.57
C SER A 101 26.17 4.91 -8.35
N ILE A 102 25.38 4.31 -9.24
CA ILE A 102 25.08 2.88 -9.24
C ILE A 102 26.34 2.01 -9.39
N MET A 103 27.43 2.56 -9.93
CA MET A 103 28.74 1.90 -10.02
C MET A 103 29.56 1.99 -8.73
N SER A 104 29.04 2.60 -7.66
CA SER A 104 29.68 2.58 -6.35
C SER A 104 29.43 1.22 -5.69
N GLU A 105 30.47 0.64 -5.06
CA GLU A 105 30.49 -0.74 -4.54
C GLU A 105 29.21 -1.15 -3.78
N ASP A 106 28.67 -0.26 -2.94
CA ASP A 106 27.54 -0.59 -2.06
C ASP A 106 26.20 0.03 -2.47
N ALA A 107 26.12 0.82 -3.55
CA ALA A 107 24.91 1.58 -3.87
C ALA A 107 23.70 0.68 -4.14
N LEU A 108 23.87 -0.29 -5.05
CA LEU A 108 22.82 -1.25 -5.40
C LEU A 108 22.57 -2.25 -4.27
N TRP A 109 23.63 -2.74 -3.61
CA TRP A 109 23.51 -3.66 -2.48
C TRP A 109 22.65 -3.07 -1.35
N ASN A 110 22.89 -1.80 -0.99
CA ASN A 110 22.12 -1.11 0.04
C ASN A 110 20.67 -0.90 -0.39
N ALA A 111 20.42 -0.39 -1.61
CA ALA A 111 19.07 -0.14 -2.11
C ALA A 111 18.22 -1.42 -2.14
N LEU A 112 18.78 -2.53 -2.64
CA LEU A 112 18.12 -3.84 -2.66
C LEU A 112 17.84 -4.35 -1.23
N GLY A 113 18.81 -4.18 -0.32
CA GLY A 113 18.66 -4.55 1.09
C GLY A 113 17.56 -3.77 1.81
N GLU A 114 17.51 -2.45 1.62
CA GLU A 114 16.47 -1.57 2.16
C GLU A 114 15.09 -1.96 1.65
N PHE A 115 14.95 -2.18 0.35
CA PHE A 115 13.68 -2.60 -0.23
C PHE A 115 13.24 -3.98 0.27
N HIS A 116 14.17 -4.92 0.41
CA HIS A 116 13.88 -6.24 0.96
C HIS A 116 13.35 -6.17 2.39
N GLN A 117 13.94 -5.32 3.25
CA GLN A 117 13.43 -5.09 4.61
C GLN A 117 12.01 -4.52 4.59
N LEU A 118 11.77 -3.50 3.76
CA LEU A 118 10.46 -2.88 3.62
C LEU A 118 9.41 -3.88 3.11
N ALA A 119 9.77 -4.75 2.17
CA ALA A 119 8.88 -5.78 1.64
C ALA A 119 8.46 -6.79 2.71
N TRP A 120 9.37 -7.17 3.60
CA TRP A 120 9.05 -8.04 4.74
C TRP A 120 8.09 -7.39 5.72
N GLU A 121 8.27 -6.10 6.03
CA GLU A 121 7.37 -5.36 6.89
C GLU A 121 5.97 -5.25 6.27
N HIS A 122 5.91 -4.91 4.98
CA HIS A 122 4.65 -4.82 4.24
C HIS A 122 3.92 -6.18 4.22
N LEU A 123 4.63 -7.28 3.98
CA LEU A 123 4.07 -8.63 4.00
C LEU A 123 3.49 -8.97 5.38
N ARG A 124 4.27 -8.77 6.46
CA ARG A 124 3.83 -9.07 7.84
C ARG A 124 2.60 -8.24 8.22
N SER A 125 2.60 -6.95 7.87
CA SER A 125 1.46 -6.06 8.11
C SER A 125 0.21 -6.54 7.38
N SER A 126 0.36 -6.94 6.12
CA SER A 126 -0.74 -7.45 5.30
C SER A 126 -1.32 -8.75 5.86
N VAL A 127 -0.47 -9.72 6.23
CA VAL A 127 -0.90 -10.98 6.85
C VAL A 127 -1.63 -10.73 8.16
N ASN A 128 -1.10 -9.85 9.03
CA ASN A 128 -1.74 -9.48 10.28
C ASN A 128 -3.14 -8.86 10.09
N ALA A 129 -3.36 -8.13 8.99
CA ALA A 129 -4.67 -7.59 8.65
C ALA A 129 -5.65 -8.68 8.20
N LEU A 130 -5.16 -9.69 7.47
CA LEU A 130 -5.95 -10.85 7.02
C LEU A 130 -6.36 -11.77 8.17
N ASP A 131 -5.46 -12.05 9.12
CA ASP A 131 -5.73 -12.94 10.26
C ASP A 131 -6.89 -12.47 11.15
N ARG A 132 -7.17 -11.15 11.16
CA ARG A 132 -8.27 -10.55 11.92
C ARG A 132 -9.63 -10.72 11.23
N TYR A 133 -9.64 -11.04 9.94
CA TYR A 133 -10.85 -11.35 9.20
C TYR A 133 -11.13 -12.86 9.30
N GLN A 134 -11.90 -13.24 10.32
CA GLN A 134 -12.53 -14.56 10.39
C GLN A 134 -13.89 -14.42 9.70
N GLY A 135 -13.97 -14.83 8.43
CA GLY A 135 -15.21 -14.81 7.65
C GLY A 135 -16.34 -15.60 8.30
#